data_AF-A0A4C1WEL9-F1
#
_entry.id   AF-A0A4C1WEL9-F1
#
_cell.length_a   1.000
_cell.length_b   1.000
_cell.length_c   1.000
_cell.angle_alpha   90.00
_cell.angle_beta   90.00
_cell.angle_gamma   90.00
#
_symmetry.space_group_name_H-M   'P 1'
#
loop_
_entity.id
_entity.type
_entity.pdbx_description
1 polymer ?
#
loop_
_entity_poly.entity_id
_entity_poly.type
_entity_poly.pdbx_seq_one_letter_code
_entity_poly.pdbx_strand_id
1 'polypeptide(L)'
;MDIPPAEGNLLEQPKEKVMPARNPLMKLRTYVLAIRPWSLSGSLLPTLLGAALAYRLPGENGFSWVALLLTVFTVLPVHCAGNVVNTYFDFVKGIDNRKSDDRTLVDHILTTDEIVSLGALLYLVGCAFFVPLAIFSPARMEHLALVYFGGLSSSFLYTGGIGLKYIALGDIVVLIIFGPVSVVFAFLAQTELLRLNVGFDSQTPCEMFQDRQQD
;
A
#
# COMPACT_ATOMS: atom_id res chain seq x y z
N MET A 1 22.67 42.28 33.40
CA MET A 1 22.81 41.35 32.26
C MET A 1 21.55 40.52 32.31
N ASP A 2 20.49 41.07 31.74
CA ASP A 2 19.13 40.66 32.02
C ASP A 2 18.69 39.66 30.95
N ILE A 3 18.44 38.43 31.39
CA ILE A 3 17.91 37.35 30.56
C ILE A 3 16.38 37.49 30.62
N PRO A 4 15.68 37.81 29.52
CA PRO A 4 14.22 37.82 29.53
C PRO A 4 13.70 36.37 29.55
N PRO A 5 12.56 36.10 30.21
CA PRO A 5 11.99 34.76 30.26
C PRO A 5 11.38 34.40 28.90
N ALA A 6 11.82 33.27 28.35
CA ALA A 6 11.22 32.70 27.16
C ALA A 6 9.94 31.93 27.53
N GLU A 7 8.85 32.65 27.79
CA GLU A 7 7.50 32.06 27.76
C GLU A 7 6.93 32.19 26.35
N GLY A 8 7.47 31.36 25.44
CA GLY A 8 6.87 31.09 24.14
C GLY A 8 5.98 29.86 24.26
N ASN A 9 4.67 30.03 24.11
CA ASN A 9 3.68 28.97 24.17
C ASN A 9 3.98 27.91 23.10
N LEU A 10 4.39 26.69 23.50
CA LEU A 10 4.80 25.60 22.60
C LEU A 10 3.68 25.03 21.72
N LEU A 11 2.47 25.59 21.79
CA LEU A 11 1.30 25.15 21.00
C LEU A 11 0.81 26.18 19.97
N GLU A 12 1.49 27.32 19.77
CA GLU A 12 1.15 28.19 18.65
C GLU A 12 1.69 27.63 17.33
N GLN A 13 0.78 27.07 16.54
CA GLN A 13 1.01 26.73 15.14
C GLN A 13 1.45 28.01 14.38
N PRO A 14 2.54 27.97 13.58
CA PRO A 14 3.01 29.15 12.86
C PRO A 14 1.92 29.70 11.94
N LYS A 15 1.59 30.98 12.14
CA LYS A 15 0.59 31.71 11.33
C LYS A 15 0.91 31.55 9.84
N GLU A 16 0.01 30.88 9.13
CA GLU A 16 0.13 30.49 7.73
C GLU A 16 0.42 31.70 6.83
N LYS A 17 1.60 31.71 6.20
CA LYS A 17 1.95 32.73 5.21
C LYS A 17 1.50 32.24 3.84
N VAL A 18 0.27 32.61 3.46
CA VAL A 18 -0.32 32.27 2.16
C VAL A 18 0.56 32.84 1.04
N MET A 19 1.22 31.95 0.29
CA MET A 19 1.99 32.31 -0.90
C MET A 19 1.07 32.49 -2.13
N PRO A 20 1.44 33.33 -3.11
CA PRO A 20 0.61 33.60 -4.29
C PRO A 20 0.34 32.34 -5.11
N ALA A 21 -0.80 32.33 -5.80
CA ALA A 21 -1.32 31.21 -6.58
C ALA A 21 -0.25 30.61 -7.53
N ARG A 22 0.19 29.39 -7.22
CA ARG A 22 1.16 28.65 -8.04
C ARG A 22 0.51 28.09 -9.30
N ASN A 23 1.23 28.12 -10.42
CA ASN A 23 0.85 27.50 -11.68
C ASN A 23 0.35 26.04 -11.47
N PRO A 24 -0.71 25.60 -12.17
CA PRO A 24 -1.32 24.28 -11.96
C PRO A 24 -0.34 23.12 -12.19
N LEU A 25 0.60 23.28 -13.13
CA LEU A 25 1.67 22.31 -13.38
C LEU A 25 2.63 22.16 -12.19
N MET A 26 2.90 23.25 -11.46
CA MET A 26 3.72 23.17 -10.25
C MET A 26 2.96 22.49 -9.11
N LYS A 27 1.65 22.74 -8.97
CA LYS A 27 0.81 22.03 -8.00
C LYS A 27 0.77 20.52 -8.28
N LEU A 28 0.57 20.12 -9.54
CA LEU A 28 0.59 18.70 -9.92
C LEU A 28 1.93 18.03 -9.57
N ARG A 29 3.04 18.71 -9.87
CA ARG A 29 4.38 18.22 -9.50
C ARG A 29 4.50 18.01 -7.99
N THR A 30 3.93 18.89 -7.18
CA THR A 30 3.93 18.72 -5.73
C THR A 30 3.08 17.51 -5.29
N TYR A 31 1.88 17.34 -5.85
CA TYR A 31 1.08 16.14 -5.57
C TYR A 31 1.82 14.85 -5.92
N VAL A 32 2.54 14.83 -7.05
CA VAL A 32 3.38 13.69 -7.44
C VAL A 32 4.55 13.48 -6.49
N LEU A 33 5.16 14.54 -5.95
CA LEU A 33 6.21 14.39 -4.95
C LEU A 33 5.66 13.88 -3.59
N ALA A 34 4.45 14.33 -3.20
CA ALA A 34 3.81 13.95 -1.95
C ALA A 34 3.52 12.44 -1.85
N ILE A 35 3.23 11.78 -2.98
CA ILE A 35 3.00 10.33 -3.02
C ILE A 35 4.31 9.51 -2.99
N ARG A 36 5.48 10.16 -3.04
CA ARG A 36 6.83 9.56 -3.01
C ARG A 36 7.02 8.42 -4.02
N PRO A 37 7.02 8.71 -5.34
CA PRO A 37 7.03 7.70 -6.40
C PRO A 37 8.26 6.78 -6.35
N TRP A 38 9.37 7.26 -5.81
CA TRP A 38 10.59 6.45 -5.62
C TRP A 38 10.41 5.32 -4.61
N SER A 39 9.47 5.41 -3.66
CA SER A 39 9.20 4.34 -2.69
C SER A 39 8.30 3.23 -3.22
N LEU A 40 7.60 3.47 -4.35
CA LEU A 40 6.58 2.54 -4.87
C LEU A 40 7.15 1.20 -5.31
N SER A 41 8.44 1.14 -5.63
CA SER A 41 9.15 -0.13 -5.86
C SER A 41 9.01 -1.10 -4.68
N GLY A 42 8.89 -0.56 -3.46
CA GLY A 42 8.71 -1.32 -2.21
C GLY A 42 7.45 -2.17 -2.18
N SER A 43 6.35 -1.77 -2.83
CA SER A 43 5.16 -2.61 -2.98
C SER A 43 5.04 -3.26 -4.36
N LEU A 44 5.59 -2.63 -5.40
CA LEU A 44 5.51 -3.12 -6.77
C LEU A 44 6.31 -4.41 -6.97
N LEU A 45 7.57 -4.47 -6.52
CA LEU A 45 8.42 -5.65 -6.73
C LEU A 45 7.87 -6.90 -6.01
N PRO A 46 7.43 -6.84 -4.75
CA PRO A 46 6.78 -7.98 -4.08
C PRO A 46 5.48 -8.41 -4.76
N THR A 47 4.68 -7.45 -5.24
CA THR A 47 3.45 -7.74 -5.99
C THR A 47 3.77 -8.50 -7.29
N LEU A 48 4.76 -8.04 -8.05
CA LEU A 48 5.22 -8.72 -9.26
C LEU A 48 5.82 -10.09 -8.97
N LEU A 49 6.54 -10.24 -7.84
CA LEU A 49 7.06 -11.52 -7.39
C LEU A 49 5.93 -12.51 -7.09
N GLY A 50 4.89 -12.09 -6.35
CA GLY A 50 3.71 -12.93 -6.08
C GLY A 50 2.98 -13.35 -7.36
N ALA A 51 2.84 -12.44 -8.31
CA ALA A 51 2.30 -12.74 -9.63
C ALA A 51 3.18 -13.70 -10.44
N ALA A 52 4.50 -13.53 -10.40
CA ALA A 52 5.44 -14.43 -11.08
C ALA A 52 5.40 -15.85 -10.48
N LEU A 53 5.23 -15.97 -9.16
CA LEU A 53 5.01 -17.26 -8.50
C LEU A 53 3.70 -17.91 -8.96
N ALA A 54 2.61 -17.14 -9.05
CA ALA A 54 1.34 -17.64 -9.57
C ALA A 54 1.43 -18.05 -11.05
N TYR A 55 2.21 -17.33 -11.87
CA TYR A 55 2.47 -17.69 -13.25
C TYR A 55 3.21 -19.04 -13.38
N ARG A 56 4.11 -19.34 -12.43
CA ARG A 56 4.87 -20.60 -12.39
C ARG A 56 4.10 -21.77 -11.76
N LEU A 57 3.08 -21.49 -10.97
CA LEU A 57 2.19 -22.47 -10.35
C LEU A 57 0.75 -22.25 -10.83
N PRO A 58 0.44 -22.51 -12.12
CA PRO A 58 -0.87 -22.24 -12.66
C PRO A 58 -1.91 -23.12 -11.95
N GLY A 59 -2.94 -22.49 -11.38
CA GLY A 59 -4.17 -23.19 -11.03
C GLY A 59 -4.97 -23.55 -12.29
N GLU A 60 -6.12 -24.19 -12.10
CA GLU A 60 -6.97 -24.66 -13.22
C GLU A 60 -7.36 -23.55 -14.22
N ASN A 61 -7.47 -22.30 -13.74
CA ASN A 61 -7.90 -21.14 -14.54
C ASN A 61 -6.76 -20.41 -15.27
N GLY A 62 -5.51 -20.86 -15.14
CA GLY A 62 -4.35 -20.20 -15.75
C GLY A 62 -4.05 -18.81 -15.16
N PHE A 63 -3.18 -18.05 -15.83
CA PHE A 63 -2.73 -16.72 -15.36
C PHE A 63 -3.55 -15.59 -15.99
N SER A 64 -4.04 -14.66 -15.17
CA SER A 64 -4.86 -13.52 -15.63
C SER A 64 -4.07 -12.21 -15.60
N TRP A 65 -3.74 -11.68 -16.78
CA TRP A 65 -3.15 -10.36 -16.94
C TRP A 65 -4.08 -9.24 -16.42
N VAL A 66 -5.40 -9.43 -16.53
CA VAL A 66 -6.39 -8.48 -16.01
C VAL A 66 -6.32 -8.43 -14.49
N ALA A 67 -6.29 -9.59 -13.82
CA ALA A 67 -6.13 -9.64 -12.36
C ALA A 67 -4.80 -9.04 -11.89
N LEU A 68 -3.73 -9.18 -12.68
CA LEU A 68 -2.42 -8.58 -12.36
C LEU A 68 -2.52 -7.06 -12.37
N LEU A 69 -3.06 -6.49 -13.45
CA LEU A 69 -3.22 -5.04 -13.57
C LEU A 69 -4.10 -4.50 -12.44
N LEU A 70 -5.24 -5.14 -12.18
CA LEU A 70 -6.13 -4.75 -11.08
C LEU A 70 -5.43 -4.84 -9.72
N THR A 71 -4.58 -5.86 -9.48
CA THR A 71 -3.79 -5.97 -8.26
C THR A 71 -2.82 -4.80 -8.11
N VAL A 72 -2.08 -4.45 -9.16
CA VAL A 72 -1.15 -3.32 -9.15
C VAL A 72 -1.88 -2.01 -8.89
N PHE A 73 -3.01 -1.77 -9.58
CA PHE A 73 -3.84 -0.58 -9.37
C PHE A 73 -4.61 -0.57 -8.04
N THR A 74 -4.69 -1.69 -7.35
CA THR A 74 -5.24 -1.78 -5.98
C THR A 74 -4.18 -1.43 -4.93
N VAL A 75 -2.96 -1.96 -5.10
CA VAL A 75 -1.86 -1.82 -4.11
C VAL A 75 -1.20 -0.43 -4.18
N LEU A 76 -0.93 0.08 -5.39
CA LEU A 76 -0.18 1.33 -5.53
C LEU A 76 -0.89 2.54 -4.91
N PRO A 77 -2.21 2.77 -5.11
CA PRO A 77 -2.90 3.89 -4.47
C PRO A 77 -2.87 3.80 -2.94
N VAL A 78 -2.98 2.60 -2.37
CA VAL A 78 -2.90 2.41 -0.90
C VAL A 78 -1.50 2.73 -0.37
N HIS A 79 -0.43 2.36 -1.09
CA HIS A 79 0.94 2.77 -0.75
C HIS A 79 1.07 4.30 -0.81
N CYS A 80 0.63 4.92 -1.92
CA CYS A 80 0.62 6.37 -2.05
C CYS A 80 -0.15 7.05 -0.90
N ALA A 81 -1.31 6.52 -0.52
CA ALA A 81 -2.10 7.04 0.59
C ALA A 81 -1.34 6.95 1.90
N GLY A 82 -0.70 5.82 2.20
CA GLY A 82 0.15 5.64 3.39
C GLY A 82 1.31 6.65 3.44
N ASN A 83 1.95 6.94 2.29
CA ASN A 83 2.98 7.97 2.21
C ASN A 83 2.45 9.37 2.56
N VAL A 84 1.31 9.75 1.96
CA VAL A 84 0.65 11.04 2.19
C VAL A 84 0.19 11.19 3.64
N VAL A 85 -0.36 10.11 4.23
CA VAL A 85 -0.76 10.05 5.64
C VAL A 85 0.46 10.16 6.56
N ASN A 86 1.57 9.50 6.23
CA ASN A 86 2.84 9.64 6.95
C ASN A 86 3.29 11.11 6.97
N THR A 87 3.28 11.79 5.82
CA THR A 87 3.63 13.22 5.72
C THR A 87 2.75 14.09 6.61
N TYR A 88 1.43 13.85 6.60
CA TYR A 88 0.49 14.58 7.46
C TYR A 88 0.83 14.40 8.95
N PHE A 89 1.00 13.17 9.42
CA PHE A 89 1.24 12.90 10.85
C PHE A 89 2.64 13.33 11.31
N ASP A 90 3.66 13.22 10.45
CA ASP A 90 5.01 13.73 10.73
C ASP A 90 5.01 15.26 10.89
N PHE A 91 4.21 15.97 10.06
CA PHE A 91 4.00 17.41 10.19
C PHE A 91 3.27 17.78 11.48
N VAL A 92 2.13 17.12 11.77
CA VAL A 92 1.34 17.40 12.99
C VAL A 92 2.13 17.11 14.27
N LYS A 93 3.00 16.10 14.27
CA LYS A 93 3.86 15.76 15.41
C LYS A 93 5.16 16.57 15.48
N GLY A 94 5.41 17.48 14.53
CA GLY A 94 6.62 18.31 14.50
C GLY A 94 7.91 17.52 14.29
N ILE A 95 7.82 16.33 13.68
CA ILE A 95 8.97 15.48 13.37
C ILE A 95 9.65 15.96 12.10
N ASP A 96 8.88 16.53 11.16
CA ASP A 96 9.43 17.09 9.94
C ASP A 96 10.11 18.44 10.16
N ASN A 97 11.41 18.49 9.85
CA ASN A 97 12.26 19.67 9.95
C ASN A 97 12.71 20.13 8.56
N ARG A 98 13.35 21.31 8.44
CA ARG A 98 13.93 21.81 7.16
C ARG A 98 14.95 20.88 6.48
N LYS A 99 15.38 19.81 7.15
CA LYS A 99 16.28 18.75 6.65
C LYS A 99 15.56 17.43 6.32
N SER A 100 14.25 17.35 6.49
CA SER A 100 13.47 16.15 6.17
C SER A 100 13.42 15.89 4.67
N ASP A 101 13.35 14.61 4.30
CA ASP A 101 13.21 14.14 2.92
C ASP A 101 11.86 14.59 2.31
N ASP A 102 10.86 14.83 3.16
CA ASP A 102 9.57 15.38 2.78
C ASP A 102 9.42 16.83 3.23
N ARG A 103 9.48 17.74 2.27
CA ARG A 103 9.34 19.19 2.50
C ARG A 103 7.99 19.72 2.08
N THR A 104 7.07 18.83 1.70
CA THR A 104 5.83 19.21 1.02
C THR A 104 4.94 20.11 1.87
N LEU A 105 4.83 19.81 3.16
CA LEU A 105 4.14 20.62 4.15
C LEU A 105 5.05 21.69 4.78
N VAL A 106 6.34 21.38 5.01
CA VAL A 106 7.33 22.29 5.63
C VAL A 106 7.60 23.54 4.79
N ASP A 107 7.55 23.43 3.46
CA ASP A 107 7.71 24.55 2.53
C ASP A 107 6.35 25.22 2.16
N HIS A 108 5.27 24.90 2.87
CA HIS A 108 3.88 25.37 2.63
C HIS A 108 3.45 25.23 1.16
N ILE A 109 3.83 24.12 0.51
CA ILE A 109 3.53 23.93 -0.91
C ILE A 109 2.11 23.36 -1.11
N LEU A 110 1.68 22.52 -0.18
CA LEU A 110 0.32 22.01 -0.07
C LEU A 110 -0.23 22.32 1.32
N THR A 111 -1.51 22.62 1.39
CA THR A 111 -2.23 22.77 2.67
C THR A 111 -2.50 21.41 3.30
N THR A 112 -2.73 21.40 4.61
CA THR A 112 -3.10 20.20 5.35
C THR A 112 -4.37 19.55 4.79
N ASP A 113 -5.36 20.35 4.41
CA ASP A 113 -6.61 19.88 3.82
C ASP A 113 -6.41 19.23 2.44
N GLU A 114 -5.51 19.77 1.61
CA GLU A 114 -5.15 19.17 0.31
C GLU A 114 -4.50 17.79 0.49
N ILE A 115 -3.63 17.62 1.50
CA ILE A 115 -2.97 16.34 1.81
C ILE A 115 -3.99 15.31 2.34
N VAL A 116 -4.89 15.69 3.25
CA VAL A 116 -5.93 14.80 3.75
C VAL A 116 -6.89 14.38 2.63
N SER A 117 -7.31 15.33 1.79
CA SER A 117 -8.18 15.07 0.65
C SER A 117 -7.52 14.14 -0.38
N LEU A 118 -6.22 14.33 -0.65
CA LEU A 118 -5.44 13.46 -1.51
C LEU A 118 -5.35 12.04 -0.95
N GLY A 119 -5.06 11.89 0.35
CA GLY A 119 -5.02 10.59 1.03
C GLY A 119 -6.36 9.85 0.94
N ALA A 120 -7.47 10.55 1.22
CA ALA A 120 -8.81 10.00 1.10
C ALA A 120 -9.15 9.57 -0.33
N LEU A 121 -8.80 10.39 -1.32
CA LEU A 121 -8.97 10.06 -2.74
C LEU A 121 -8.16 8.80 -3.12
N LEU A 122 -6.91 8.69 -2.68
CA LEU A 122 -6.05 7.55 -2.98
C LEU A 122 -6.58 6.24 -2.35
N TYR A 123 -7.07 6.28 -1.11
CA TYR A 123 -7.74 5.14 -0.51
C TYR A 123 -9.02 4.76 -1.27
N LEU A 124 -9.83 5.75 -1.66
CA LEU A 124 -11.04 5.51 -2.44
C LEU A 124 -10.72 4.83 -3.79
N VAL A 125 -9.69 5.31 -4.49
CA VAL A 125 -9.23 4.71 -5.75
C VAL A 125 -8.74 3.28 -5.53
N GLY A 126 -7.97 3.03 -4.46
CA GLY A 126 -7.56 1.67 -4.10
C GLY A 126 -8.76 0.74 -3.90
N CYS A 127 -9.76 1.18 -3.14
CA CYS A 127 -10.99 0.42 -2.91
C CYS A 127 -11.79 0.21 -4.20
N ALA A 128 -11.83 1.23 -5.08
CA ALA A 128 -12.53 1.15 -6.36
C ALA A 128 -11.91 0.11 -7.31
N PHE A 129 -10.58 -0.10 -7.28
CA PHE A 129 -9.91 -1.17 -8.02
C PHE A 129 -9.98 -2.53 -7.33
N PHE A 130 -10.10 -2.55 -6.00
CA PHE A 130 -10.29 -3.79 -5.25
C PHE A 130 -11.62 -4.49 -5.60
N VAL A 131 -12.71 -3.74 -5.81
CA VAL A 131 -14.03 -4.31 -6.17
C VAL A 131 -13.96 -5.17 -7.44
N PRO A 132 -13.53 -4.67 -8.61
CA PRO A 132 -13.39 -5.51 -9.80
C PRO A 132 -12.33 -6.59 -9.62
N LEU A 133 -11.25 -6.35 -8.86
CA LEU A 133 -10.28 -7.41 -8.55
C LEU A 133 -10.94 -8.59 -7.85
N ALA A 134 -11.80 -8.34 -6.86
CA ALA A 134 -12.53 -9.38 -6.13
C ALA A 134 -13.54 -10.15 -7.00
N ILE A 135 -14.00 -9.56 -8.11
CA ILE A 135 -14.92 -10.19 -9.06
C ILE A 135 -14.17 -11.04 -10.09
N PHE A 136 -13.04 -10.54 -10.61
CA PHE A 136 -12.25 -11.23 -11.64
C PHE A 136 -11.21 -12.20 -11.08
N SER A 137 -10.85 -12.06 -9.81
CA SER A 137 -9.95 -12.99 -9.15
C SER A 137 -10.66 -14.32 -8.87
N PRO A 138 -9.99 -15.47 -9.09
CA PRO A 138 -10.55 -16.76 -8.73
C PRO A 138 -10.50 -17.02 -7.20
N ALA A 139 -9.77 -16.19 -6.43
CA ALA A 139 -9.69 -16.33 -4.99
C ALA A 139 -11.01 -16.02 -4.28
N ARG A 140 -11.21 -16.66 -3.13
CA ARG A 140 -12.31 -16.33 -2.23
C ARG A 140 -12.18 -14.88 -1.74
N MET A 141 -13.24 -14.11 -1.96
CA MET A 141 -13.33 -12.69 -1.58
C MET A 141 -12.93 -12.44 -0.12
N GLU A 142 -13.30 -13.32 0.81
CA GLU A 142 -12.97 -13.18 2.24
C GLU A 142 -11.47 -13.09 2.51
N HIS A 143 -10.67 -13.97 1.91
CA HIS A 143 -9.21 -14.00 2.10
C HIS A 143 -8.57 -12.78 1.45
N LEU A 144 -9.02 -12.43 0.24
CA LEU A 144 -8.51 -11.29 -0.49
C LEU A 144 -8.83 -9.97 0.25
N ALA A 145 -10.05 -9.86 0.79
CA ALA A 145 -10.48 -8.73 1.59
C ALA A 145 -9.72 -8.63 2.91
N LEU A 146 -9.50 -9.73 3.63
CA LEU A 146 -8.75 -9.73 4.88
C LEU A 146 -7.33 -9.20 4.67
N VAL A 147 -6.62 -9.72 3.67
CA VAL A 147 -5.25 -9.30 3.37
C VAL A 147 -5.22 -7.83 2.90
N TYR A 148 -6.16 -7.45 2.02
CA TYR A 148 -6.26 -6.07 1.52
C TYR A 148 -6.56 -5.06 2.62
N PHE A 149 -7.64 -5.26 3.39
CA PHE A 149 -8.03 -4.33 4.46
C PHE A 149 -7.04 -4.37 5.62
N GLY A 150 -6.37 -5.50 5.86
CA GLY A 150 -5.22 -5.58 6.75
C GLY A 150 -4.10 -4.63 6.30
N GLY A 151 -3.67 -4.71 5.05
CA GLY A 151 -2.65 -3.82 4.48
C GLY A 151 -3.07 -2.34 4.44
N LEU A 152 -4.31 -2.07 4.05
CA LEU A 152 -4.89 -0.72 4.06
C LEU A 152 -4.89 -0.14 5.47
N SER A 153 -5.38 -0.90 6.46
CA SER A 153 -5.41 -0.45 7.85
C SER A 153 -3.99 -0.26 8.40
N SER A 154 -3.07 -1.17 8.10
CA SER A 154 -1.66 -1.03 8.48
C SER A 154 -1.02 0.22 7.89
N SER A 155 -1.35 0.60 6.65
CA SER A 155 -0.82 1.82 6.04
C SER A 155 -1.20 3.09 6.83
N PHE A 156 -2.41 3.14 7.37
CA PHE A 156 -2.87 4.23 8.24
C PHE A 156 -2.27 4.12 9.64
N LEU A 157 -2.35 2.93 10.27
CA LEU A 157 -1.88 2.70 11.65
C LEU A 157 -0.36 2.84 11.80
N TYR A 158 0.39 2.75 10.71
CA TYR A 158 1.83 2.97 10.69
C TYR A 158 2.20 4.33 11.29
N THR A 159 1.47 5.40 10.95
CA THR A 159 1.73 6.76 11.46
C THR A 159 0.53 7.38 12.17
N GLY A 160 -0.68 7.09 11.69
CA GLY A 160 -1.93 7.45 12.32
C GLY A 160 -2.36 6.49 13.42
N GLY A 161 -3.39 6.86 14.18
CA GLY A 161 -3.91 6.07 15.29
C GLY A 161 -2.82 5.73 16.32
N ILE A 162 -2.48 4.44 16.43
CA ILE A 162 -1.44 3.94 17.35
C ILE A 162 -0.06 4.50 16.99
N GLY A 163 0.21 4.75 15.70
CA GLY A 163 1.46 5.32 15.22
C GLY A 163 2.65 4.37 15.43
N LEU A 164 2.57 3.18 14.82
CA LEU A 164 3.55 2.08 14.97
C LEU A 164 5.00 2.52 14.67
N LYS A 165 5.18 3.45 13.72
CA LYS A 165 6.44 4.12 13.39
C LYS A 165 7.10 4.75 14.62
N TYR A 166 6.32 5.31 15.53
CA TYR A 166 6.81 6.06 16.68
C TYR A 166 7.07 5.22 17.93
N ILE A 167 6.75 3.92 17.89
CA ILE A 167 6.95 2.98 19.01
C ILE A 167 7.92 1.85 18.65
N ALA A 168 8.86 2.12 17.72
CA ALA A 168 9.89 1.18 17.25
C ALA A 168 9.35 -0.13 16.61
N LEU A 169 8.05 -0.20 16.30
CA LEU A 169 7.44 -1.33 15.56
C LEU A 169 7.35 -1.08 14.06
N GLY A 170 7.71 0.13 13.60
CA GLY A 170 7.58 0.54 12.20
C GLY A 170 8.30 -0.40 11.23
N ASP A 171 9.58 -0.68 11.47
CA ASP A 171 10.39 -1.51 10.55
C ASP A 171 9.84 -2.93 10.39
N ILE A 172 9.34 -3.51 11.48
CA ILE A 172 8.72 -4.85 11.47
C ILE A 172 7.46 -4.83 10.60
N VAL A 173 6.61 -3.82 10.78
CA VAL A 173 5.36 -3.67 10.01
C VAL A 173 5.69 -3.47 8.53
N VAL A 174 6.63 -2.59 8.19
CA VAL A 174 7.05 -2.34 6.81
C VAL A 174 7.59 -3.62 6.17
N LEU A 175 8.44 -4.36 6.87
CA LEU A 175 9.00 -5.64 6.40
C LEU A 175 7.90 -6.67 6.13
N ILE A 176 6.93 -6.80 7.02
CA ILE A 176 5.83 -7.78 6.88
C ILE A 176 4.88 -7.37 5.75
N ILE A 177 4.50 -6.09 5.69
CA ILE A 177 3.53 -5.58 4.70
C ILE A 177 4.12 -5.61 3.29
N PHE A 178 5.31 -5.03 3.10
CA PHE A 178 5.96 -5.03 1.78
C PHE A 178 6.61 -6.37 1.45
N GLY A 179 6.98 -7.20 2.42
CA GLY A 179 7.47 -8.54 2.14
C GLY A 179 6.34 -9.55 1.91
N PRO A 180 6.10 -10.48 2.86
CA PRO A 180 5.23 -11.62 2.66
C PRO A 180 3.78 -11.24 2.34
N VAL A 181 3.22 -10.21 2.97
CA VAL A 181 1.80 -9.85 2.79
C VAL A 181 1.52 -9.40 1.35
N SER A 182 2.35 -8.53 0.79
CA SER A 182 2.19 -8.07 -0.61
C SER A 182 2.39 -9.21 -1.62
N VAL A 183 3.35 -10.10 -1.38
CA VAL A 183 3.58 -11.30 -2.22
C VAL A 183 2.36 -12.22 -2.17
N VAL A 184 1.87 -12.52 -0.97
CA VAL A 184 0.70 -13.39 -0.77
C VAL A 184 -0.53 -12.76 -1.40
N PHE A 185 -0.79 -11.47 -1.20
CA PHE A 185 -1.94 -10.79 -1.81
C PHE A 185 -1.96 -10.96 -3.34
N ALA A 186 -0.84 -10.71 -4.01
CA ALA A 186 -0.74 -10.83 -5.46
C ALA A 186 -0.80 -12.27 -5.95
N PHE A 187 -0.25 -13.22 -5.19
CA PHE A 187 -0.35 -14.64 -5.49
C PHE A 187 -1.80 -15.13 -5.36
N LEU A 188 -2.51 -14.74 -4.29
CA LEU A 188 -3.92 -15.07 -4.08
C LEU A 188 -4.80 -14.45 -5.15
N ALA A 189 -4.55 -13.21 -5.53
CA ALA A 189 -5.30 -12.54 -6.59
C ALA A 189 -5.32 -13.33 -7.92
N GLN A 190 -4.35 -14.21 -8.14
CA GLN A 190 -4.21 -15.05 -9.33
C GLN A 190 -4.62 -16.51 -9.13
N THR A 191 -4.74 -16.99 -7.89
CA THR A 191 -4.85 -18.44 -7.60
C THR A 191 -5.98 -18.75 -6.62
N GLU A 192 -6.59 -19.92 -6.77
CA GLU A 192 -7.57 -20.44 -5.80
C GLU A 192 -6.93 -21.09 -4.56
N LEU A 193 -5.59 -21.02 -4.42
CA LEU A 193 -4.79 -21.99 -3.66
C LEU A 193 -4.96 -21.92 -2.12
N LEU A 194 -5.74 -20.98 -1.59
CA LEU A 194 -6.22 -21.02 -0.20
C LEU A 194 -7.46 -21.91 -0.02
N ARG A 195 -7.74 -22.83 -0.93
CA ARG A 195 -8.37 -24.08 -0.52
C ARG A 195 -7.35 -24.83 0.33
N LEU A 196 -7.48 -24.72 1.65
CA LEU A 196 -6.92 -25.65 2.66
C LEU A 196 -7.49 -27.07 2.45
N ASN A 197 -7.47 -27.59 1.22
CA ASN A 197 -7.39 -29.01 1.01
C ASN A 197 -5.93 -29.39 1.26
N VAL A 198 -5.59 -29.54 2.54
CA VAL A 198 -4.67 -30.59 2.95
C VAL A 198 -5.41 -31.92 2.74
N GLY A 199 -5.83 -32.17 1.50
CA GLY A 199 -6.13 -33.48 1.01
C GLY A 199 -4.80 -34.00 0.52
N PHE A 200 -4.29 -35.04 1.17
CA PHE A 200 -3.51 -36.03 0.46
C PHE A 200 -4.37 -36.47 -0.73
N ASP A 201 -4.20 -35.82 -1.88
CA ASP A 201 -4.75 -36.36 -3.11
C ASP A 201 -3.79 -37.46 -3.56
N SER A 202 -4.05 -38.65 -3.04
CA SER A 202 -3.51 -39.90 -3.54
C SER A 202 -4.16 -40.23 -4.88
N GLN A 203 -4.00 -39.37 -5.88
CA GLN A 203 -4.31 -39.68 -7.28
C GLN A 203 -3.09 -39.36 -8.15
N THR A 204 -2.07 -40.19 -7.94
CA THR A 204 -1.14 -40.56 -9.01
C THR A 204 -1.94 -41.10 -10.22
N PRO A 205 -1.55 -40.76 -11.45
CA PRO A 205 -2.21 -41.23 -12.67
C PRO A 205 -2.02 -42.73 -12.86
N CYS A 206 -2.95 -43.54 -12.34
CA CYS A 206 -3.03 -44.99 -12.54
C CYS A 206 -3.97 -45.40 -13.69
N GLU A 207 -4.37 -44.48 -14.58
CA GLU A 207 -5.21 -44.81 -15.75
C GLU A 207 -4.49 -44.66 -17.10
N MET A 208 -3.16 -44.78 -17.12
CA MET A 208 -2.37 -44.80 -18.37
C MET A 208 -1.58 -46.11 -18.58
N PHE A 209 -1.93 -47.19 -17.86
CA PHE A 209 -1.24 -48.49 -18.02
C PHE A 209 -2.18 -49.69 -18.21
N GLN A 210 -3.50 -49.48 -18.28
CA GLN A 210 -4.46 -50.55 -18.55
C GLN A 210 -4.86 -50.69 -20.04
N ASP A 211 -4.49 -49.73 -20.89
CA ASP A 211 -4.81 -49.74 -22.33
C ASP A 211 -3.70 -50.33 -23.21
N ARG A 212 -2.71 -51.01 -22.60
CA ARG A 212 -1.57 -51.67 -23.30
C ARG A 212 -1.48 -53.18 -23.00
N GLN A 213 -2.56 -53.78 -22.49
CA GLN A 213 -2.68 -55.22 -22.24
C GLN A 213 -3.90 -55.84 -22.95
N GLN A 214 -4.52 -55.13 -23.90
CA GLN A 214 -5.63 -55.64 -24.71
C GLN A 214 -5.36 -55.69 -26.22
N ASP A 215 -4.12 -55.44 -26.66
CA ASP A 215 -3.65 -55.70 -28.02
C ASP A 215 -2.40 -56.60 -28.01
#